data_AF-A0A3D2S6X6-F1
#
_entry.id   AF-A0A3D2S6X6-F1
#
_cell.length_a   1.000
_cell.length_b   1.000
_cell.length_c   1.000
_cell.angle_alpha   90.00
_cell.angle_beta   90.00
_cell.angle_gamma   90.00
#
_symmetry.space_group_name_H-M   'P 1'
#
loop_
_entity.id
_entity.type
_entity.pdbx_description
1 polymer ?
#
loop_
_entity_poly.entity_id
_entity_poly.type
_entity_poly.pdbx_seq_one_letter_code
_entity_poly.pdbx_strand_id
1 'polypeptide(L)'
;MLIFVPQLNSIKQLKMNKSVLAALLLMLTLSVTHAQNIKIGYINSLELLSMMPETKTADEKLQALAKDLEAQYREYIMEYQKLANQLQTDNAMSEIAREARMQDLSNLEQRITNFESSSQEKIQNKRNELYEPIISKATAVVKEVADANGYTYVLDSSNG
;
A
#
# COMPACT_ATOMS: atom_id res chain seq x y z
N MET A 1 11.38 87.05 -1.40
CA MET A 1 11.27 86.95 0.07
C MET A 1 9.90 86.41 0.39
N LEU A 2 9.87 85.26 1.06
CA LEU A 2 8.66 84.54 1.49
C LEU A 2 7.76 85.41 2.35
N ILE A 3 6.46 85.46 2.10
CA ILE A 3 5.45 85.65 3.14
C ILE A 3 4.23 84.80 2.74
N PHE A 4 4.12 83.57 3.22
CA PHE A 4 3.50 83.14 4.49
C PHE A 4 1.97 83.10 4.42
N VAL A 5 1.44 81.89 4.42
CA VAL A 5 0.01 81.52 4.40
C VAL A 5 -0.55 81.57 5.82
N PRO A 6 -1.79 82.06 6.03
CA PRO A 6 -2.59 81.65 7.17
C PRO A 6 -3.66 80.63 6.75
N GLN A 7 -3.77 79.59 7.58
CA GLN A 7 -4.80 78.56 7.60
C GLN A 7 -6.20 79.16 7.77
N LEU A 8 -7.20 78.66 7.02
CA LEU A 8 -8.59 78.64 7.48
C LEU A 8 -9.30 77.35 7.06
N ASN A 9 -9.96 76.81 8.07
CA ASN A 9 -10.61 75.53 8.21
C ASN A 9 -12.00 75.48 7.52
N SER A 10 -12.48 74.24 7.33
CA SER A 10 -13.88 73.85 7.01
C SER A 10 -14.39 73.91 5.55
N ILE A 11 -14.14 72.79 4.87
CA ILE A 11 -15.09 71.92 4.15
C ILE A 11 -16.24 72.62 3.41
N LYS A 12 -16.07 72.73 2.08
CA LYS A 12 -17.19 72.67 1.13
C LYS A 12 -17.19 71.31 0.44
N GLN A 13 -18.27 70.57 0.67
CA GLN A 13 -18.63 69.32 0.00
C GLN A 13 -18.48 69.46 -1.53
N LEU A 14 -17.46 68.81 -2.10
CA LEU A 14 -17.31 68.71 -3.55
C LEU A 14 -18.32 67.67 -4.04
N LYS A 15 -19.30 68.09 -4.84
CA LYS A 15 -20.22 67.18 -5.53
C LYS A 15 -19.40 66.32 -6.49
N MET A 16 -19.19 65.06 -6.11
CA MET A 16 -18.48 64.07 -6.90
C MET A 16 -19.45 63.45 -7.91
N ASN A 17 -19.11 63.58 -9.20
CA ASN A 17 -19.88 63.06 -10.31
C ASN A 17 -19.79 61.54 -10.30
N LYS A 18 -20.93 60.84 -10.21
CA LYS A 18 -21.03 59.37 -10.05
C LYS A 18 -20.30 58.57 -11.15
N SER A 19 -19.95 59.20 -12.27
CA SER A 19 -19.28 58.58 -13.41
C SER A 19 -17.77 58.38 -13.23
N VAL A 20 -17.11 59.06 -12.30
CA VAL A 20 -15.65 58.90 -12.07
C VAL A 20 -15.37 57.82 -11.02
N LEU A 21 -16.28 57.61 -10.07
CA LEU A 21 -16.17 56.54 -9.06
C LEU A 21 -16.35 55.14 -9.67
N ALA A 22 -17.05 55.04 -10.80
CA ALA A 22 -17.26 53.77 -11.52
C ALA A 22 -16.04 53.31 -12.34
N ALA A 23 -15.14 54.21 -12.73
CA ALA A 23 -13.96 53.88 -13.55
C ALA A 23 -12.77 53.39 -12.70
N LEU A 24 -12.70 53.77 -11.41
CA LEU A 24 -11.63 53.33 -10.51
C LEU A 24 -11.94 51.98 -9.83
N LEU A 25 -13.21 51.55 -9.80
CA LEU A 25 -13.63 50.24 -9.30
C LEU A 25 -13.45 49.09 -10.30
N LEU A 26 -13.17 49.38 -11.58
CA LEU A 26 -13.13 48.36 -12.65
C LEU A 26 -11.73 47.81 -12.96
N MET A 27 -10.66 48.37 -12.37
CA MET A 27 -9.28 47.90 -12.62
C MET A 27 -8.65 47.10 -11.48
N LEU A 28 -9.42 46.74 -10.45
CA LEU A 28 -8.95 45.90 -9.33
C LEU A 28 -9.44 44.44 -9.38
N THR A 29 -9.92 43.96 -10.53
CA THR A 29 -10.47 42.59 -10.67
C THR A 29 -9.66 41.65 -11.56
N LEU A 30 -8.41 41.99 -11.91
CA LEU A 30 -7.51 41.08 -12.62
C LEU A 30 -6.56 40.29 -11.71
N SER A 31 -6.91 40.15 -10.43
CA SER A 31 -6.50 38.96 -9.69
C SER A 31 -7.35 37.79 -10.20
N VAL A 32 -7.01 37.28 -11.38
CA VAL A 32 -7.40 35.91 -11.76
C VAL A 32 -6.61 35.01 -10.81
N THR A 33 -7.11 34.88 -9.59
CA THR A 33 -6.78 33.76 -8.75
C THR A 33 -7.27 32.56 -9.53
N HIS A 34 -6.35 31.94 -10.28
CA HIS A 34 -6.46 30.52 -10.59
C HIS A 34 -6.40 29.84 -9.23
N ALA A 35 -7.51 29.84 -8.51
CA ALA A 35 -7.75 28.84 -7.50
C ALA A 35 -7.61 27.54 -8.26
N GLN A 36 -6.45 26.90 -8.14
CA GLN A 36 -6.31 25.51 -8.50
C GLN A 36 -7.37 24.82 -7.66
N ASN A 37 -8.53 24.54 -8.26
CA ASN A 37 -9.53 23.69 -7.66
C ASN A 37 -8.85 22.33 -7.56
N ILE A 38 -8.14 22.11 -6.47
CA ILE A 38 -7.50 20.85 -6.16
C ILE A 38 -8.63 19.84 -6.04
N LYS A 39 -8.93 19.15 -7.14
CA LYS A 39 -9.88 18.05 -7.14
C LYS A 39 -9.17 16.87 -6.52
N ILE A 40 -9.59 16.50 -5.32
CA ILE A 40 -9.08 15.34 -4.59
C ILE A 40 -10.04 14.18 -4.86
N GLY A 41 -9.51 13.09 -5.42
CA GLY A 41 -10.21 11.81 -5.54
C GLY A 41 -9.87 10.95 -4.33
N TYR A 42 -10.82 10.15 -3.86
CA TYR A 42 -10.58 9.13 -2.84
C TYR A 42 -10.80 7.78 -3.46
N ILE A 43 -9.86 6.86 -3.26
CA ILE A 43 -10.01 5.46 -3.66
C ILE A 43 -9.67 4.55 -2.51
N ASN A 44 -10.41 3.46 -2.37
CA ASN A 44 -10.02 2.37 -1.49
C ASN A 44 -9.28 1.33 -2.32
N SER A 45 -7.94 1.28 -2.19
CA SER A 45 -7.14 0.36 -2.99
C SER A 45 -7.45 -1.11 -2.71
N LEU A 46 -7.84 -1.46 -1.47
CA LEU A 46 -8.21 -2.83 -1.11
C LEU A 46 -9.53 -3.25 -1.76
N GLU A 47 -10.50 -2.34 -1.82
CA GLU A 47 -11.78 -2.59 -2.50
C GLU A 47 -11.60 -2.65 -4.02
N LEU A 48 -10.77 -1.77 -4.60
CA LEU A 48 -10.43 -1.83 -6.02
C LEU A 48 -9.79 -3.18 -6.38
N LEU A 49 -8.80 -3.60 -5.61
CA LEU A 49 -8.12 -4.88 -5.84
C LEU A 49 -9.08 -6.06 -5.67
N SER A 50 -9.96 -6.05 -4.67
CA SER A 50 -10.91 -7.16 -4.47
C SER A 50 -11.93 -7.31 -5.60
N MET A 51 -12.23 -6.23 -6.31
CA MET A 51 -13.10 -6.24 -7.50
C MET A 51 -12.38 -6.72 -8.76
N MET A 52 -11.05 -6.81 -8.77
CA MET A 52 -10.28 -7.28 -9.93
C MET A 52 -10.35 -8.82 -10.02
N PRO A 53 -10.78 -9.40 -11.16
CA PRO A 53 -10.83 -10.85 -11.35
C PRO A 53 -9.48 -11.54 -11.14
N GLU A 54 -8.38 -10.84 -11.44
CA GLU A 54 -7.01 -11.33 -11.28
C GLU A 54 -6.66 -11.57 -9.80
N THR A 55 -7.23 -10.81 -8.87
CA THR A 55 -6.99 -10.95 -7.42
C THR A 55 -7.49 -12.30 -6.92
N LYS A 56 -8.69 -12.72 -7.33
CA LYS A 56 -9.22 -14.04 -6.99
C LYS A 56 -8.30 -15.17 -7.47
N THR A 57 -7.77 -15.04 -8.69
CA THR A 57 -6.83 -16.02 -9.24
C THR A 57 -5.51 -16.04 -8.47
N ALA A 58 -5.01 -14.88 -8.03
CA ALA A 58 -3.82 -14.79 -7.19
C ALA A 58 -4.03 -15.46 -5.82
N ASP A 59 -5.18 -15.24 -5.20
CA ASP A 59 -5.55 -15.85 -3.92
C ASP A 59 -5.66 -17.36 -4.00
N GLU A 60 -6.32 -17.89 -5.04
CA GLU A 60 -6.42 -19.34 -5.27
C GLU A 60 -5.03 -19.98 -5.42
N LYS A 61 -4.12 -19.32 -6.15
CA LYS A 61 -2.73 -19.79 -6.31
C LYS A 61 -1.94 -19.75 -5.00
N LEU A 62 -2.11 -18.70 -4.19
CA LEU A 62 -1.47 -18.62 -2.88
C LEU A 62 -2.01 -19.67 -1.91
N GLN A 63 -3.32 -19.91 -1.92
CA GLN A 63 -3.94 -20.93 -1.08
C GLN A 63 -3.47 -22.33 -1.49
N ALA A 64 -3.35 -22.60 -2.79
CA ALA A 64 -2.80 -23.87 -3.28
C ALA A 64 -1.36 -24.08 -2.81
N LEU A 65 -0.49 -23.07 -2.99
CA LEU A 65 0.89 -23.13 -2.51
C LEU A 65 0.96 -23.37 -0.99
N ALA A 66 0.15 -22.65 -0.21
CA ALA A 66 0.11 -22.83 1.25
C ALA A 66 -0.29 -24.25 1.65
N LYS A 67 -1.30 -24.83 0.99
CA LYS A 67 -1.73 -26.22 1.24
C LYS A 67 -0.66 -27.24 0.88
N ASP A 68 0.04 -27.04 -0.24
CA ASP A 68 1.12 -27.93 -0.67
C ASP A 68 2.28 -27.92 0.34
N LEU A 69 2.68 -26.73 0.78
CA LEU A 69 3.73 -26.57 1.80
C LEU A 69 3.31 -27.17 3.14
N GLU A 70 2.05 -26.98 3.55
CA GLU A 70 1.50 -27.57 4.78
C GLU A 70 1.45 -29.11 4.71
N ALA A 71 1.10 -29.67 3.55
CA ALA A 71 1.12 -31.11 3.34
C ALA A 71 2.54 -31.68 3.46
N GLN A 72 3.50 -31.03 2.82
CA GLN A 72 4.91 -31.43 2.89
C GLN A 72 5.49 -31.29 4.32
N TYR A 73 5.12 -30.23 5.04
CA TYR A 73 5.51 -30.07 6.44
C TYR A 73 4.99 -31.22 7.30
N ARG A 74 3.70 -31.60 7.14
CA ARG A 74 3.11 -32.73 7.85
C ARG A 74 3.84 -34.04 7.58
N GLU A 75 4.28 -34.27 6.35
CA GLU A 75 5.09 -35.46 6.01
C GLU A 75 6.38 -35.51 6.83
N TYR A 76 7.11 -34.39 6.96
CA TYR A 76 8.31 -34.34 7.79
C TYR A 76 8.02 -34.57 9.27
N ILE A 77 6.93 -34.00 9.80
CA ILE A 77 6.54 -34.22 11.20
C ILE A 77 6.17 -35.69 11.45
N MET A 78 5.44 -36.33 10.53
CA MET A 78 5.11 -37.75 10.63
C MET A 78 6.37 -38.63 10.57
N GLU A 79 7.30 -38.31 9.67
CA GLU A 79 8.60 -39.00 9.58
C GLU A 79 9.39 -38.85 10.89
N TYR A 80 9.44 -37.64 11.44
CA TYR A 80 10.11 -37.35 12.71
C TYR A 80 9.52 -38.16 13.86
N GLN A 81 8.21 -38.13 14.02
CA GLN A 81 7.50 -38.88 15.06
C GLN A 81 7.74 -40.38 14.93
N LYS A 82 7.76 -40.90 13.70
CA LYS A 82 8.05 -42.31 13.43
C LYS A 82 9.46 -42.69 13.85
N LEU A 83 10.48 -41.91 13.47
CA LEU A 83 11.87 -42.19 13.84
C LEU A 83 12.08 -42.07 15.35
N ALA A 84 11.53 -41.04 15.97
CA ALA A 84 11.60 -40.85 17.42
C ALA A 84 10.95 -42.00 18.18
N ASN A 85 9.78 -42.45 17.73
CA ASN A 85 9.10 -43.60 18.33
C ASN A 85 9.91 -44.89 18.17
N GLN A 86 10.48 -45.14 16.98
CA GLN A 86 11.35 -46.30 16.75
C GLN A 86 12.55 -46.32 17.71
N LEU A 87 13.21 -45.17 17.91
CA LEU A 87 14.32 -45.03 18.85
C LEU A 87 13.93 -45.35 20.30
N GLN A 88 12.70 -45.02 20.68
CA GLN A 88 12.16 -45.24 22.01
C GLN A 88 11.70 -46.69 22.24
N THR A 89 11.08 -47.33 21.24
CA THR A 89 10.41 -48.63 21.41
C THR A 89 11.27 -49.82 21.03
N ASP A 90 12.26 -49.65 20.13
CA ASP A 90 13.11 -50.75 19.68
C ASP A 90 14.31 -50.95 20.63
N ASN A 91 14.11 -51.87 21.58
CA ASN A 91 15.13 -52.27 22.55
C ASN A 91 16.15 -53.27 21.98
N ALA A 92 15.92 -53.84 20.79
CA ALA A 92 16.81 -54.81 20.15
C ALA A 92 17.81 -54.16 19.18
N MET A 93 17.66 -52.85 18.94
CA MET A 93 18.53 -52.07 18.07
C MET A 93 19.99 -52.04 18.59
N SER A 94 20.95 -52.29 17.69
CA SER A 94 22.37 -52.17 18.01
C SER A 94 22.77 -50.71 18.25
N GLU A 95 23.88 -50.50 18.97
CA GLU A 95 24.38 -49.14 19.24
C GLU A 95 24.66 -48.36 17.96
N ILE A 96 25.34 -48.98 16.99
CA ILE A 96 25.65 -48.38 15.69
C ILE A 96 24.36 -47.98 14.94
N ALA A 97 23.32 -48.82 14.98
CA ALA A 97 22.05 -48.51 14.35
C ALA A 97 21.32 -47.37 15.09
N ARG A 98 21.41 -47.33 16.42
CA ARG A 98 20.83 -46.27 17.25
C ARG A 98 21.50 -44.91 16.97
N GLU A 99 22.83 -44.86 16.92
CA GLU A 99 23.59 -43.66 16.56
C GLU A 99 23.21 -43.14 15.17
N ALA A 100 23.14 -44.02 14.17
CA ALA A 100 22.73 -43.65 12.82
C ALA A 100 21.31 -43.04 12.80
N ARG A 101 20.37 -43.63 13.55
CA ARG A 101 19.00 -43.11 13.66
C ARG A 101 18.90 -41.78 14.41
N MET A 102 19.73 -41.57 15.41
CA MET A 102 19.82 -40.27 16.09
C MET A 102 20.36 -39.19 15.14
N GLN A 103 21.33 -39.54 14.28
CA GLN A 103 21.81 -38.63 13.25
C GLN A 103 20.73 -38.32 12.20
N ASP A 104 19.97 -39.33 11.75
CA ASP A 104 18.83 -39.15 10.85
C ASP A 104 17.80 -38.18 11.47
N LEU A 105 17.50 -38.35 12.76
CA LEU A 105 16.56 -37.51 13.50
C LEU A 105 17.03 -36.05 13.55
N SER A 106 18.30 -35.82 13.91
CA SER A 106 18.91 -34.48 13.94
C SER A 106 18.90 -33.81 12.56
N ASN A 107 19.23 -34.56 11.51
CA ASN A 107 19.15 -34.07 10.13
C ASN A 107 17.71 -33.68 9.75
N LEU A 108 16.71 -34.45 10.20
CA LEU A 108 15.31 -34.16 9.93
C LEU A 108 14.81 -32.92 10.67
N GLU A 109 15.23 -32.70 11.93
CA GLU A 109 14.94 -31.45 12.67
C GLU A 109 15.47 -30.23 11.92
N GLN A 110 16.70 -30.31 11.42
CA GLN A 110 17.29 -29.24 10.63
C GLN A 110 16.51 -29.02 9.32
N ARG A 111 16.09 -30.10 8.65
CA ARG A 111 15.26 -30.00 7.44
C ARG A 111 13.91 -29.35 7.73
N ILE A 112 13.24 -29.68 8.84
CA ILE A 112 11.98 -29.09 9.26
C ILE A 112 12.15 -27.57 9.46
N THR A 113 13.15 -27.17 10.25
CA THR A 113 13.43 -25.75 10.52
C THR A 113 13.71 -24.96 9.24
N ASN A 114 14.55 -25.51 8.37
CA ASN A 114 14.86 -24.90 7.08
C ASN A 114 13.63 -24.83 6.17
N PHE A 115 12.77 -25.85 6.21
CA PHE A 115 11.55 -25.90 5.43
C PHE A 115 10.56 -24.83 5.87
N GLU A 116 10.37 -24.60 7.17
CA GLU A 116 9.49 -23.54 7.70
C GLU A 116 9.94 -22.15 7.24
N SER A 117 11.24 -21.86 7.37
CA SER A 117 11.82 -20.58 6.95
C SER A 117 11.65 -20.36 5.43
N SER A 118 12.06 -21.34 4.63
CA SER A 118 11.96 -21.25 3.16
C SER A 118 10.51 -21.24 2.65
N SER A 119 9.58 -21.86 3.37
CA SER A 119 8.15 -21.84 3.04
C SER A 119 7.56 -20.44 3.19
N GLN A 120 7.91 -19.73 4.26
CA GLN A 120 7.49 -18.35 4.48
C GLN A 120 8.02 -17.43 3.37
N GLU A 121 9.30 -17.58 3.03
CA GLU A 121 9.92 -16.83 1.93
C GLU A 121 9.23 -17.12 0.59
N LYS A 122 8.97 -18.40 0.28
CA LYS A 122 8.26 -18.79 -0.95
C LYS A 122 6.87 -18.19 -1.03
N ILE A 123 6.10 -18.19 0.05
CA ILE A 123 4.76 -17.58 0.09
C ILE A 123 4.86 -16.08 -0.18
N GLN A 124 5.80 -15.38 0.48
CA GLN A 124 5.96 -13.94 0.30
C GLN A 124 6.40 -13.59 -1.13
N ASN A 125 7.38 -14.31 -1.66
CA ASN A 125 7.85 -14.12 -3.04
C ASN A 125 6.72 -14.39 -4.04
N LYS A 126 5.94 -15.47 -3.83
CA LYS A 126 4.81 -15.78 -4.71
C LYS A 126 3.71 -14.73 -4.64
N ARG A 127 3.44 -14.19 -3.45
CA ARG A 127 2.48 -13.10 -3.27
C ARG A 127 2.92 -11.89 -4.08
N ASN A 128 4.18 -11.47 -3.95
CA ASN A 128 4.71 -10.33 -4.69
C ASN A 128 4.61 -10.55 -6.20
N GLU A 129 5.05 -11.72 -6.69
CA GLU A 129 4.99 -12.09 -8.11
C GLU A 129 3.56 -12.00 -8.68
N LEU A 130 2.57 -12.45 -7.92
CA LEU A 130 1.17 -12.45 -8.36
C LEU A 130 0.51 -11.07 -8.25
N TYR A 131 0.83 -10.31 -7.20
CA TYR A 131 0.15 -9.05 -6.88
C TYR A 131 0.79 -7.82 -7.54
N GLU A 132 2.11 -7.80 -7.80
CA GLU A 132 2.76 -6.69 -8.52
C GLU A 132 2.06 -6.29 -9.83
N PRO A 133 1.75 -7.21 -10.77
CA PRO A 133 1.08 -6.83 -12.01
C PRO A 133 -0.36 -6.36 -11.78
N ILE A 134 -1.06 -6.89 -10.76
CA ILE A 134 -2.42 -6.48 -10.42
C ILE A 134 -2.42 -5.04 -9.89
N ILE A 135 -1.50 -4.73 -8.97
CA ILE A 135 -1.30 -3.39 -8.41
C ILE A 135 -0.90 -2.40 -9.51
N SER A 136 -0.01 -2.79 -10.42
CA SER A 136 0.39 -1.96 -11.56
C SER A 136 -0.81 -1.63 -12.46
N LYS A 137 -1.64 -2.63 -12.78
CA LYS A 137 -2.86 -2.44 -13.59
C LYS A 137 -3.89 -1.56 -12.86
N ALA A 138 -4.11 -1.79 -11.58
CA ALA A 138 -4.97 -0.95 -10.74
C ALA A 138 -4.50 0.51 -10.78
N THR A 139 -3.21 0.75 -10.57
CA THR A 139 -2.60 2.08 -10.56
C THR A 139 -2.76 2.79 -11.92
N ALA A 140 -2.57 2.07 -13.02
CA ALA A 140 -2.75 2.61 -14.36
C ALA A 140 -4.20 3.07 -14.63
N VAL A 141 -5.19 2.25 -14.25
CA VAL A 141 -6.62 2.59 -14.39
C VAL A 141 -6.99 3.79 -13.53
N VAL A 142 -6.50 3.84 -12.29
CA VAL A 142 -6.73 4.98 -11.39
C VAL A 142 -6.16 6.26 -11.97
N LYS A 143 -4.94 6.21 -12.52
CA LYS A 143 -4.30 7.35 -13.17
C LYS A 143 -5.11 7.84 -14.38
N GLU A 144 -5.56 6.93 -15.24
CA GLU A 144 -6.36 7.28 -16.42
C GLU A 144 -7.68 7.97 -16.02
N VAL A 145 -8.38 7.45 -15.01
CA VAL A 145 -9.61 8.05 -14.47
C VAL A 145 -9.31 9.40 -13.82
N ALA A 146 -8.18 9.53 -13.11
CA ALA A 146 -7.75 10.77 -12.49
C ALA A 146 -7.49 11.87 -13.53
N ASP A 147 -6.71 11.54 -14.57
CA ASP A 147 -6.35 12.44 -15.66
C ASP A 147 -7.60 12.86 -16.46
N ALA A 148 -8.50 11.92 -16.78
CA ALA A 148 -9.73 12.20 -17.51
C ALA A 148 -10.70 13.14 -16.77
N ASN A 149 -10.71 13.09 -15.42
CA ASN A 149 -11.60 13.91 -14.59
C ASN A 149 -10.93 15.16 -13.99
N GLY A 150 -9.62 15.35 -14.28
CA GLY A 150 -8.83 16.47 -13.81
C GLY A 150 -8.56 16.46 -12.30
N TYR A 151 -8.44 15.26 -11.69
CA TYR A 151 -8.05 15.13 -10.29
C TYR A 151 -6.56 15.47 -10.11
N THR A 152 -6.25 16.31 -9.13
CA THR A 152 -4.88 16.75 -8.83
C THR A 152 -4.19 15.81 -7.84
N TYR A 153 -4.96 15.16 -6.98
CA TYR A 153 -4.49 14.15 -6.02
C TYR A 153 -5.51 13.03 -5.89
N VAL A 154 -5.06 11.79 -5.84
CA VAL A 154 -5.86 10.63 -5.46
C VAL A 154 -5.33 10.10 -4.14
N LEU A 155 -6.17 10.11 -3.10
CA LEU A 155 -5.82 9.64 -1.77
C LEU A 155 -6.37 8.22 -1.57
N ASP A 156 -5.54 7.36 -0.98
CA ASP A 156 -5.98 6.04 -0.56
C ASP A 156 -6.67 6.12 0.79
N SER A 157 -7.93 5.69 0.86
CA SER A 157 -8.72 5.68 2.09
C SER A 157 -8.71 4.30 2.78
N SER A 158 -7.89 3.34 2.34
CA SER A 158 -7.88 1.98 2.88
C SER A 158 -7.37 1.90 4.33
N ASN A 159 -6.59 2.87 4.77
CA ASN A 159 -6.08 3.00 6.15
C ASN A 159 -6.38 4.44 6.61
N GLY A 160 -7.55 4.64 7.21
CA GLY A 160 -7.94 5.93 7.81
C GLY A 160 -7.04 6.33 8.98
#